data_AF-A0A8T4JBP6-F1
#
_entry.id   AF-A0A8T4JBP6-F1
#
_cell.length_a   1.000
_cell.length_b   1.000
_cell.length_c   1.000
_cell.angle_alpha   90.00
_cell.angle_beta   90.00
_cell.angle_gamma   90.00
#
_symmetry.space_group_name_H-M   'P 1'
#
loop_
_entity.id
_entity.type
_entity.pdbx_description
1 polymer ?
#
loop_
_entity_poly.entity_id
_entity_poly.type
_entity_poly.pdbx_seq_one_letter_code
_entity_poly.pdbx_strand_id
1 'polypeptide(L)'
;MKIILDTNFLMGVSQFNLDVFLELKGHDLRTVNGVIRELKKHAEGNGKKAQAAKFALKLVKSKGLKVLYSKEKDTDEAIVEYAKKGYAVATQDRLLRTNSKKLGATVIYIRQKRYLVVE
;
A
#
# COMPACT_ATOMS: atom_id res chain seq x y z
N MET A 1 3.20 3.21 -14.39
CA MET A 1 4.12 3.66 -13.31
C MET A 1 4.40 2.49 -12.36
N LYS A 2 5.48 2.57 -11.57
CA LYS A 2 5.75 1.61 -10.48
C LYS A 2 5.13 2.15 -9.20
N ILE A 3 4.31 1.36 -8.52
CA ILE A 3 3.55 1.80 -7.35
C ILE A 3 3.85 0.88 -6.17
N ILE A 4 4.27 1.46 -5.06
CA ILE A 4 4.39 0.78 -3.77
C ILE A 4 3.07 0.94 -3.02
N LEU A 5 2.44 -0.18 -2.70
CA LEU A 5 1.22 -0.22 -1.89
C LEU A 5 1.59 -0.46 -0.42
N ASP A 6 1.13 0.43 0.44
CA ASP A 6 1.30 0.35 1.89
C ASP A 6 0.25 -0.57 2.57
N THR A 7 0.54 -1.04 3.79
CA THR A 7 -0.34 -1.87 4.64
C THR A 7 -1.73 -1.26 4.79
N ASN A 8 -1.80 0.02 5.17
CA ASN A 8 -3.07 0.68 5.42
C ASN A 8 -3.89 0.88 4.14
N PHE A 9 -3.22 1.10 3.01
CA PHE A 9 -3.88 1.19 1.71
C PHE A 9 -4.50 -0.16 1.31
N LEU A 10 -3.71 -1.24 1.36
CA LEU A 10 -4.16 -2.60 1.05
C LEU A 10 -5.32 -3.06 1.94
N MET A 11 -5.22 -2.80 3.25
CA MET A 11 -6.30 -3.11 4.19
C MET A 11 -7.54 -2.25 3.93
N GLY A 12 -7.34 -0.99 3.55
CA GLY A 12 -8.40 -0.07 3.16
C GLY A 12 -9.21 -0.59 1.96
N VAL A 13 -8.58 -1.21 0.96
CA VAL A 13 -9.28 -1.75 -0.22
C VAL A 13 -10.43 -2.68 0.16
N SER A 14 -10.28 -3.49 1.22
CA SER A 14 -11.36 -4.37 1.70
C SER A 14 -12.60 -3.64 2.23
N GLN A 15 -12.43 -2.39 2.65
CA GLN A 15 -13.46 -1.58 3.31
C GLN A 15 -14.14 -0.61 2.35
N PHE A 16 -13.59 -0.44 1.15
CA PHE A 16 -14.07 0.50 0.16
C PHE A 16 -14.72 -0.28 -0.98
N ASN A 17 -15.91 0.13 -1.39
CA ASN A 17 -16.66 -0.49 -2.49
C ASN A 17 -16.07 -0.10 -3.87
N LEU A 18 -14.77 0.17 -3.91
CA LEU A 18 -14.03 0.67 -5.06
C LEU A 18 -13.14 -0.46 -5.59
N ASP A 19 -13.21 -0.72 -6.89
CA ASP A 19 -12.24 -1.62 -7.53
C ASP A 19 -10.93 -0.88 -7.78
N VAL A 20 -10.19 -0.59 -6.70
CA VAL A 20 -8.88 0.08 -6.73
C VAL A 20 -7.93 -0.61 -7.70
N PHE A 21 -8.02 -1.93 -7.83
CA PHE A 21 -7.17 -2.68 -8.76
C PHE A 21 -7.58 -2.52 -10.22
N LEU A 22 -8.86 -2.25 -10.49
CA LEU A 22 -9.32 -1.88 -11.83
C LEU A 22 -8.78 -0.50 -12.23
N GLU A 23 -8.82 0.47 -11.32
CA GLU A 23 -8.27 1.82 -11.57
C GLU A 23 -6.75 1.81 -11.71
N LEU A 24 -6.07 0.95 -10.95
CA LEU A 24 -4.61 0.77 -11.03
C LEU A 24 -4.17 -0.24 -12.10
N LYS A 25 -5.08 -0.71 -12.95
CA LYS A 25 -4.78 -1.71 -13.99
C LYS A 25 -3.75 -1.15 -14.98
N GLY A 26 -2.78 -1.98 -15.35
CA GLY A 26 -1.69 -1.58 -16.26
C GLY A 26 -0.53 -0.87 -15.56
N HIS A 27 -0.59 -0.66 -14.24
CA HIS A 27 0.56 -0.25 -13.45
C HIS A 27 1.31 -1.44 -12.84
N ASP A 28 2.59 -1.22 -12.54
CA ASP A 28 3.45 -2.22 -11.91
C ASP A 28 3.29 -2.11 -10.39
N LEU A 29 2.37 -2.92 -9.85
CA LEU A 29 1.99 -2.91 -8.45
C LEU A 29 2.94 -3.76 -7.62
N ARG A 30 3.49 -3.13 -6.59
CA ARG A 30 4.49 -3.72 -5.72
C ARG A 30 4.19 -3.40 -4.26
N THR A 31 4.82 -4.14 -3.37
CA THR A 31 4.82 -3.88 -1.93
C THR A 31 6.20 -4.20 -1.39
N VAL A 32 6.49 -3.84 -0.14
CA VAL A 32 7.74 -4.21 0.53
C VAL A 32 7.53 -5.38 1.50
N ASN A 33 8.61 -6.09 1.80
CA ASN A 33 8.62 -7.18 2.80
C ASN A 33 8.10 -6.73 4.18
N GLY A 34 8.34 -5.47 4.58
CA GLY A 34 7.81 -4.87 5.81
C GLY A 34 6.27 -4.93 5.89
N VAL A 35 5.60 -4.49 4.82
CA VAL A 35 4.13 -4.56 4.68
C VAL A 35 3.61 -6.00 4.83
N ILE A 36 4.31 -6.98 4.25
CA ILE A 36 3.90 -8.40 4.40
C ILE A 36 3.99 -8.86 5.85
N ARG A 37 5.02 -8.44 6.60
CA ARG A 37 5.15 -8.75 8.03
C ARG A 37 4.03 -8.12 8.85
N GLU A 38 3.72 -6.85 8.61
CA GLU A 38 2.64 -6.14 9.30
C GLU A 38 1.27 -6.76 9.03
N LEU A 39 0.99 -7.09 7.76
CA LEU A 39 -0.25 -7.77 7.39
C LEU A 39 -0.39 -9.14 8.07
N LYS A 40 0.68 -9.93 8.15
CA LYS A 40 0.67 -11.21 8.88
C LYS A 40 0.38 -10.99 10.37
N LYS A 41 1.09 -10.06 11.01
CA LYS A 41 0.88 -9.70 12.42
C LYS A 41 -0.54 -9.21 12.68
N HIS A 42 -1.12 -8.41 11.79
CA HIS A 42 -2.51 -7.97 11.91
C HIS A 42 -3.51 -9.10 11.68
N ALA A 43 -3.20 -10.06 10.81
CA ALA A 43 -4.05 -11.22 10.54
C ALA A 43 -4.14 -12.22 11.70
N GLU A 44 -3.16 -12.23 12.62
CA GLU A 44 -3.17 -13.05 13.85
C GLU A 44 -4.22 -12.58 14.87
N GLY A 45 -4.65 -11.32 14.78
CA GLY A 45 -5.67 -10.77 15.66
C GLY A 45 -7.10 -11.22 15.33
N ASN A 46 -8.06 -10.55 15.96
CA ASN A 46 -9.50 -10.79 15.76
C ASN A 46 -10.24 -9.54 15.27
N GLY A 47 -11.47 -9.72 14.79
CA GLY A 47 -12.35 -8.63 14.35
C GLY A 47 -12.00 -8.06 12.97
N LYS A 48 -12.55 -6.86 12.68
CA LYS A 48 -12.50 -6.23 11.35
C LYS A 48 -11.07 -5.98 10.85
N LYS A 49 -10.15 -5.59 11.74
CA LYS A 49 -8.75 -5.33 11.38
C LYS A 49 -8.04 -6.59 10.87
N ALA A 50 -8.23 -7.72 11.58
CA ALA A 50 -7.64 -8.99 11.17
C ALA A 50 -8.27 -9.54 9.88
N GLN A 51 -9.58 -9.37 9.69
CA GLN A 51 -10.25 -9.73 8.44
C GLN A 51 -9.71 -8.92 7.25
N ALA A 52 -9.55 -7.60 7.42
CA ALA A 52 -8.97 -6.74 6.39
C ALA A 52 -7.51 -7.13 6.05
N ALA A 53 -6.70 -7.49 7.05
CA ALA A 53 -5.33 -7.95 6.83
C ALA A 53 -5.27 -9.30 6.09
N LYS A 54 -6.14 -10.26 6.45
CA LYS A 54 -6.29 -11.54 5.75
C LYS A 54 -6.71 -11.33 4.28
N PHE A 55 -7.64 -10.40 4.05
CA PHE A 55 -8.05 -10.04 2.69
C PHE A 55 -6.91 -9.40 1.90
N ALA A 56 -6.18 -8.45 2.49
CA ALA A 56 -5.02 -7.82 1.87
C ALA A 56 -3.93 -8.85 1.49
N LEU A 57 -3.63 -9.83 2.35
CA LEU A 57 -2.70 -10.92 2.00
C LEU A 57 -3.19 -11.74 0.80
N LYS A 58 -4.50 -12.04 0.73
CA LYS A 58 -5.11 -12.72 -0.43
C LYS A 58 -5.02 -11.86 -1.69
N LEU A 59 -5.21 -10.55 -1.58
CA LEU A 59 -5.06 -9.62 -2.71
C LEU A 59 -3.63 -9.60 -3.24
N VAL A 60 -2.63 -9.44 -2.37
CA VAL A 60 -1.21 -9.46 -2.74
C VAL A 60 -0.89 -10.73 -3.56
N LYS A 61 -1.39 -11.89 -3.10
CA LYS A 61 -1.19 -13.17 -3.80
C LYS A 61 -1.97 -13.25 -5.11
N SER A 62 -3.27 -12.99 -5.09
CA SER A 62 -4.16 -13.19 -6.25
C SER A 62 -3.93 -12.17 -7.38
N LYS A 63 -3.47 -10.97 -7.05
CA LYS A 63 -3.13 -9.92 -8.02
C LYS A 63 -1.64 -9.96 -8.45
N GLY A 64 -0.86 -10.90 -7.91
CA GLY A 64 0.53 -11.12 -8.32
C GLY A 64 1.48 -9.97 -7.99
N LEU A 65 1.26 -9.26 -6.86
CA LEU A 65 2.09 -8.11 -6.50
C LEU A 65 3.52 -8.57 -6.21
N LYS A 66 4.48 -7.87 -6.81
CA LYS A 66 5.90 -8.13 -6.52
C LYS A 66 6.25 -7.61 -5.13
N VAL A 67 6.76 -8.49 -4.28
CA VAL A 67 7.29 -8.12 -2.96
C VAL A 67 8.76 -7.75 -3.11
N LEU A 68 9.06 -6.48 -2.86
CA LEU A 68 10.42 -5.96 -2.85
C LEU A 68 11.07 -6.17 -1.49
N TYR A 69 12.34 -6.53 -1.53
CA TYR A 69 13.13 -6.66 -0.32
C TYR A 69 13.61 -5.27 0.14
N SER A 70 13.47 -5.00 1.43
CA SER A 70 14.13 -3.91 2.12
C SER A 70 14.87 -4.44 3.35
N LYS A 71 16.03 -3.84 3.62
CA LYS A 71 16.81 -4.09 4.84
C LYS A 71 16.31 -3.25 6.02
N GLU A 72 15.54 -2.20 5.75
CA GLU A 72 15.00 -1.34 6.79
C GLU A 72 14.08 -2.13 7.72
N LYS A 73 14.21 -1.83 9.02
CA LYS A 73 13.33 -2.39 10.05
C LYS A 73 11.96 -1.73 10.00
N ASP A 74 11.95 -0.42 9.81
CA ASP A 74 10.76 0.39 9.67
C ASP A 74 10.19 0.30 8.25
N THR A 75 8.88 0.07 8.16
CA THR A 75 8.20 -0.10 6.86
C THR A 75 8.05 1.22 6.12
N ASP A 76 7.82 2.32 6.83
CA ASP A 76 7.66 3.65 6.23
C ASP A 76 8.99 4.14 5.66
N GLU A 77 10.10 3.92 6.38
CA GLU A 77 11.45 4.17 5.87
C GLU A 77 11.73 3.37 4.59
N ALA A 78 11.37 2.08 4.57
CA ALA A 78 11.50 1.25 3.37
C ALA A 78 10.69 1.83 2.19
N ILE A 79 9.47 2.29 2.43
CA ILE A 79 8.61 2.89 1.39
C ILE A 79 9.21 4.20 0.89
N VAL A 80 9.70 5.05 1.79
CA VAL A 80 10.38 6.32 1.46
C VAL A 80 11.62 6.09 0.59
N GLU A 81 12.41 5.05 0.87
CA GLU A 81 13.57 4.69 0.03
C GLU A 81 13.16 4.28 -1.40
N TYR A 82 11.99 3.68 -1.57
CA TYR A 82 11.44 3.44 -2.91
C TYR A 82 10.85 4.70 -3.54
N ALA A 83 10.24 5.59 -2.75
CA ALA A 83 9.77 6.88 -3.23
C ALA A 83 10.91 7.70 -3.85
N LYS A 84 12.08 7.76 -3.18
CA LYS A 84 13.31 8.40 -3.71
C LYS A 84 13.79 7.79 -5.03
N LYS A 85 13.46 6.53 -5.30
CA LYS A 85 13.80 5.81 -6.54
C LYS A 85 12.75 6.01 -7.64
N GLY A 86 11.83 6.96 -7.49
CA GLY A 86 10.80 7.30 -8.47
C GLY A 86 9.57 6.38 -8.45
N TYR A 87 9.33 5.65 -7.35
CA TYR A 87 8.09 4.90 -7.19
C TYR A 87 6.99 5.82 -6.69
N ALA A 88 5.77 5.65 -7.22
CA ALA A 88 4.59 6.23 -6.62
C ALA A 88 4.25 5.50 -5.32
N VAL A 89 3.70 6.21 -4.33
CA VAL A 89 3.36 5.65 -3.02
C VAL A 89 1.85 5.68 -2.81
N ALA A 90 1.25 4.49 -2.69
CA ALA A 90 -0.16 4.36 -2.34
C ALA A 90 -0.33 4.14 -0.84
N THR A 91 -0.79 5.16 -0.11
CA THR A 91 -0.98 5.10 1.34
C THR A 91 -2.17 5.97 1.79
N GLN A 92 -2.84 5.57 2.87
CA GLN A 92 -3.85 6.40 3.53
C GLN A 92 -3.23 7.30 4.62
N ASP A 93 -1.96 7.07 4.98
CA ASP A 93 -1.28 7.83 6.01
C ASP A 93 -0.96 9.26 5.53
N ARG A 94 -1.28 10.26 6.35
CA ARG A 94 -1.07 11.67 5.97
C ARG A 94 0.41 12.06 6.01
N LEU A 95 1.16 11.56 7.00
CA LEU A 95 2.57 11.85 7.17
C LEU A 95 3.38 11.21 6.04
N LEU A 96 3.14 9.93 5.73
CA LEU A 96 3.84 9.23 4.65
C LEU A 96 3.56 9.86 3.27
N ARG A 97 2.31 10.30 3.01
CA ARG A 97 1.99 11.10 1.82
C ARG A 97 2.79 12.39 1.77
N THR A 98 2.78 13.15 2.86
CA THR A 98 3.47 14.45 2.92
C THR A 98 4.98 14.28 2.70
N ASN A 99 5.58 13.27 3.33
CA ASN A 99 7.00 12.97 3.19
C ASN A 99 7.34 12.50 1.78
N SER A 100 6.54 11.62 1.19
CA SER A 100 6.74 11.13 -0.19
C SER A 100 6.65 12.26 -1.20
N LYS A 101 5.68 13.17 -1.06
CA LYS A 101 5.54 14.36 -1.92
C LYS A 101 6.73 15.30 -1.83
N LYS A 102 7.27 15.54 -0.64
CA LYS A 102 8.48 16.36 -0.45
C LYS A 102 9.69 15.79 -1.20
N LEU A 103 9.68 14.49 -1.48
CA LEU A 103 10.71 13.78 -2.24
C LEU A 103 10.41 13.72 -3.74
N GLY A 104 9.36 14.40 -4.21
CA GLY A 104 8.95 14.42 -5.61
C GLY A 104 8.20 13.17 -6.08
N ALA A 105 7.83 12.26 -5.17
CA ALA A 105 7.08 11.06 -5.52
C ALA A 105 5.58 11.36 -5.68
N THR A 106 4.98 10.78 -6.72
CA THR A 106 3.52 10.71 -6.86
C THR A 106 2.92 9.93 -5.70
N VAL A 107 1.84 10.42 -5.11
CA VAL A 107 1.11 9.74 -4.04
C VAL A 107 -0.30 9.39 -4.46
N ILE A 108 -0.77 8.23 -3.99
CA ILE A 108 -2.07 7.67 -4.34
C ILE A 108 -2.82 7.37 -3.04
N TYR A 109 -4.08 7.80 -2.94
CA TYR A 109 -4.89 7.54 -1.76
C TYR A 109 -6.38 7.50 -2.08
N ILE A 110 -7.20 7.10 -1.12
CA ILE A 110 -8.65 6.94 -1.31
C ILE A 110 -9.35 8.04 -0.55
N ARG A 111 -9.98 8.96 -1.27
CA ARG A 111 -10.74 10.09 -0.73
C ARG A 111 -12.21 9.71 -0.61
N GLN A 112 -12.84 10.15 0.48
CA GLN A 112 -14.28 9.92 0.76
C GLN A 112 -14.71 8.44 0.64
N LYS A 113 -13.78 7.50 0.88
CA LYS A 113 -14.01 6.05 0.79
C LYS A 113 -14.45 5.55 -0.61
N ARG A 114 -14.30 6.38 -1.65
CA ARG A 114 -14.89 6.16 -2.98
C ARG A 114 -14.05 6.66 -4.15
N TYR A 115 -13.08 7.53 -3.96
CA TYR A 115 -12.33 8.11 -5.08
C TYR A 115 -10.85 7.84 -4.92
N LEU A 116 -10.22 7.24 -5.92
CA LEU A 116 -8.77 7.20 -5.99
C LEU A 116 -8.27 8.59 -6.41
N VAL A 117 -7.35 9.13 -5.64
CA VAL A 117 -6.71 10.42 -5.91
C VAL A 117 -5.24 10.17 -6.18
N VAL A 118 -4.73 10.79 -7.24
CA VAL A 118 -3.33 10.76 -7.66
C VAL A 118 -2.81 12.19 -7.61
N GLU A 119 -1.79 12.45 -6.79
CA GLU A 119 -1.21 13.77 -6.54
C GLU A 119 0.33 13.77 -6.56
#